data_AF-A0A1G0PHX4-F1
#
_entry.id   AF-A0A1G0PHX4-F1
#
_cell.length_a   1.000
_cell.length_b   1.000
_cell.length_c   1.000
_cell.angle_alpha   90.00
_cell.angle_beta   90.00
_cell.angle_gamma   90.00
#
_symmetry.space_group_name_H-M   'P 1'
#
loop_
_entity.id
_entity.type
_entity.pdbx_description
1 polymer ?
#
loop_
_entity_poly.entity_id
_entity_poly.type
_entity_poly.pdbx_seq_one_letter_code
_entity_poly.pdbx_strand_id
1 'polypeptide(L)'
;MKKLFQIYTYPRLLYLFIGIVFTLTISPLENYFSNFSSLKYLIPILIVLVIIIIVVEVKKKKHIKVNFSFNLARTESEKRTYAKKGIIVFVSLFDPRGSKAEGLSLVERENAAKNLDYRILDIENSNLRPTIEAINCHKTKIKHCWLIGTFDTKKKKGSVTYQDVFIEYLKKEKSINCDFHYGQDYAIPLDDDALICKKTYEILKKIFEETSSLGLECKDIIADYTSGIRSMAAGMILSCLHSDNDIQLMGTKYNDLAKPEGELFPIYISFEPELKVHE
;
A
#
# COMPACT_ATOMS: atom_id res chain seq x y z
N MET A 1 -17.38 19.73 0.63
CA MET A 1 -16.46 20.16 1.71
C MET A 1 -15.07 20.31 1.16
N LYS A 2 -14.78 21.51 0.66
CA LYS A 2 -13.47 21.92 0.13
C LYS A 2 -12.63 22.49 1.27
N LYS A 3 -11.35 22.14 1.25
CA LYS A 3 -10.22 22.82 1.91
C LYS A 3 -10.28 22.89 3.43
N LEU A 4 -9.59 21.96 4.08
CA LEU A 4 -9.00 22.19 5.39
C LEU A 4 -7.52 21.80 5.35
N PHE A 5 -6.71 22.85 5.43
CA PHE A 5 -5.40 22.90 6.07
C PHE A 5 -4.32 21.94 5.58
N GLN A 6 -3.52 22.42 4.63
CA GLN A 6 -2.06 22.44 4.82
C GLN A 6 -1.38 23.40 3.83
N ILE A 7 -0.54 24.27 4.40
CA ILE A 7 0.63 24.92 3.78
C ILE A 7 0.31 26.00 2.72
N TYR A 8 -0.26 27.13 3.15
CA TYR A 8 -0.31 28.37 2.33
C TYR A 8 0.32 29.60 3.01
N THR A 9 1.01 29.42 4.14
CA THR A 9 1.65 30.53 4.87
C THR A 9 3.07 30.85 4.40
N TYR A 10 3.82 29.87 3.87
CA TYR A 10 5.19 30.08 3.39
C TYR A 10 5.36 31.02 2.17
N PRO A 11 4.51 30.97 1.12
CA PRO A 11 4.71 31.87 -0.01
C PRO A 11 4.47 33.33 0.38
N ARG A 12 3.50 33.61 1.25
CA ARG A 12 3.17 34.99 1.67
C ARG A 12 4.30 35.62 2.49
N LEU A 13 4.95 34.88 3.38
CA LEU A 13 6.12 35.35 4.11
C LEU A 13 7.35 35.56 3.20
N LEU A 14 7.55 34.69 2.20
CA LEU A 14 8.62 34.86 1.21
C LEU A 14 8.41 36.12 0.36
N TYR A 15 7.18 36.38 -0.10
CA TYR A 15 6.86 37.61 -0.84
C TYR A 15 6.95 38.86 0.04
N LEU A 16 6.61 38.76 1.33
CA LEU A 16 6.77 39.86 2.27
C LEU A 16 8.25 40.17 2.52
N PHE A 17 9.10 39.14 2.64
CA PHE A 17 10.53 39.29 2.84
C PHE A 17 11.23 39.83 1.59
N ILE A 18 10.87 39.33 0.40
CA ILE A 18 11.33 39.89 -0.88
C ILE A 18 10.88 41.34 -1.01
N GLY A 19 9.64 41.67 -0.63
CA GLY A 19 9.12 43.05 -0.65
C GLY A 19 9.87 43.99 0.30
N ILE A 20 10.20 43.53 1.51
CA ILE A 20 10.98 44.30 2.51
C ILE A 20 12.42 44.50 2.04
N VAL A 21 13.07 43.47 1.51
CA VAL A 21 14.43 43.58 0.95
C VAL A 21 14.44 44.52 -0.26
N PHE A 22 13.41 44.49 -1.10
CA PHE A 22 13.27 45.39 -2.25
C PHE A 22 13.04 46.85 -1.82
N THR A 23 12.18 47.11 -0.82
CA THR A 23 11.93 48.48 -0.35
C THR A 23 13.10 49.07 0.43
N LEU A 24 13.79 48.27 1.26
CA LEU A 24 14.97 48.71 2.00
C LEU A 24 16.18 48.94 1.10
N THR A 25 16.25 48.28 -0.05
CA THR A 25 17.33 48.51 -1.03
C THR A 25 17.03 49.69 -1.94
N ILE A 26 15.78 49.95 -2.33
CA ILE A 26 15.43 51.05 -3.25
C ILE A 26 15.52 52.43 -2.62
N SER A 27 15.14 52.58 -1.35
CA SER A 27 15.01 53.90 -0.73
C SER A 27 16.35 54.64 -0.51
N PRO A 28 17.46 53.96 -0.14
CA PRO A 28 18.80 54.58 -0.15
C PRO A 28 19.38 54.75 -1.55
N LEU A 29 18.87 54.00 -2.53
CA LEU A 29 19.33 54.01 -3.93
C LEU A 29 18.91 55.31 -4.65
N GLU A 30 17.73 55.86 -4.40
CA GLU A 30 17.29 57.10 -5.06
C GLU A 30 18.18 58.32 -4.74
N ASN A 31 18.76 58.36 -3.54
CA ASN A 31 19.59 59.49 -3.10
C ASN A 31 21.06 59.41 -3.52
N TYR A 32 21.52 58.25 -4.00
CA TYR A 32 22.95 57.98 -4.22
C TYR A 32 23.35 57.94 -5.71
N PHE A 33 22.40 58.18 -6.62
CA PHE A 33 22.52 57.85 -8.05
C PHE A 33 22.92 59.00 -8.99
N SER A 34 23.38 60.14 -8.46
CA SER A 34 23.74 61.28 -9.33
C SER A 34 25.14 61.19 -9.97
N ASN A 35 26.04 60.29 -9.54
CA ASN A 35 27.43 60.27 -10.06
C ASN A 35 28.11 58.88 -10.05
N PHE A 36 28.27 58.30 -11.25
CA PHE A 36 29.30 57.34 -11.71
C PHE A 36 29.24 55.79 -11.49
N SER A 37 29.51 55.11 -12.63
CA SER A 37 30.01 53.73 -12.86
C SER A 37 29.07 52.53 -12.61
N SER A 38 28.50 52.05 -13.71
CA SER A 38 27.40 51.08 -13.85
C SER A 38 27.65 49.63 -13.42
N LEU A 39 28.88 49.24 -13.06
CA LEU A 39 29.22 47.82 -12.85
C LEU A 39 28.79 47.25 -11.48
N LYS A 40 28.72 48.09 -10.44
CA LYS A 40 28.39 47.65 -9.07
C LYS A 40 26.91 47.29 -8.89
N TYR A 41 26.05 47.66 -9.86
CA TYR A 41 24.61 47.40 -9.85
C TYR A 41 24.23 46.04 -10.46
N LEU A 42 25.14 45.41 -11.21
CA LEU A 42 24.85 44.11 -11.82
C LEU A 42 24.86 42.98 -10.80
N ILE A 43 25.71 43.07 -9.77
CA ILE A 43 25.92 41.98 -8.80
C ILE A 43 24.65 41.67 -7.98
N PRO A 44 23.96 42.63 -7.36
CA PRO A 44 22.75 42.34 -6.58
C PRO A 44 21.60 41.82 -7.45
N ILE A 45 21.44 42.37 -8.65
CA ILE A 45 20.42 41.94 -9.62
C ILE A 45 20.68 40.49 -10.06
N LEU A 46 21.94 40.15 -10.33
CA LEU A 46 22.34 38.79 -10.69
C LEU A 46 22.04 37.79 -9.55
N ILE A 47 22.32 38.17 -8.30
CA ILE A 47 22.04 37.32 -7.13
C ILE A 47 20.53 37.08 -6.98
N VAL A 48 19.70 38.10 -7.13
CA VAL A 48 18.23 37.94 -7.08
C VAL A 48 17.73 37.04 -8.20
N LEU A 49 18.26 37.21 -9.43
CA LEU A 49 17.94 36.34 -10.56
C LEU A 49 18.32 34.88 -10.30
N VAL A 50 19.51 34.62 -9.75
CA VAL A 50 19.96 33.26 -9.39
C VAL A 50 19.04 32.65 -8.33
N ILE A 51 18.66 33.41 -7.29
CA ILE A 51 17.73 32.92 -6.26
C ILE A 51 16.36 32.60 -6.87
N ILE A 52 15.84 33.46 -7.77
CA ILE A 52 14.57 33.20 -8.46
C ILE A 52 14.68 31.93 -9.30
N ILE A 53 15.77 31.73 -10.05
CA ILE A 53 15.99 30.52 -10.86
C ILE A 53 16.04 29.28 -9.97
N ILE A 54 16.78 29.30 -8.85
CA ILE A 54 16.85 28.19 -7.89
C ILE A 54 15.46 27.89 -7.32
N VAL A 55 14.70 28.92 -6.91
CA VAL A 55 13.34 28.73 -6.38
C VAL A 55 12.39 28.17 -7.43
N VAL A 56 12.51 28.60 -8.69
CA VAL A 56 11.69 28.09 -9.80
C VAL A 56 12.07 26.64 -10.12
N GLU A 57 13.36 26.30 -10.18
CA GLU A 57 13.83 24.93 -10.43
C GLU A 57 13.47 23.98 -9.29
N VAL A 58 13.63 24.39 -8.04
CA VAL A 58 13.21 23.59 -6.87
C VAL A 58 11.68 23.44 -6.83
N LYS A 59 10.92 24.42 -7.33
CA LYS A 59 9.44 24.36 -7.40
C LYS A 59 8.90 23.68 -8.66
N LYS A 60 9.71 23.41 -9.68
CA LYS A 60 9.27 22.56 -10.80
C LYS A 60 8.95 21.20 -10.23
N LYS A 61 7.64 20.92 -10.11
CA LYS A 61 7.17 19.63 -9.65
C LYS A 61 7.72 18.58 -10.61
N LYS A 62 8.62 17.73 -10.11
CA LYS A 62 9.07 16.57 -10.86
C LYS A 62 7.84 15.72 -11.15
N HIS A 63 7.46 15.67 -12.42
CA HIS A 63 6.42 14.75 -12.87
C HIS A 63 7.04 13.36 -12.86
N ILE A 64 6.68 12.57 -11.85
CA ILE A 64 7.00 11.14 -11.83
C ILE A 64 6.00 10.48 -12.77
N LYS A 65 6.48 9.99 -13.91
CA LYS A 65 5.70 9.09 -14.75
C LYS A 65 5.89 7.69 -14.19
N VAL A 66 4.80 6.97 -13.99
CA VAL A 66 4.81 5.58 -13.53
C VAL A 66 4.36 4.73 -14.69
N ASN A 67 5.21 3.81 -15.13
CA ASN A 67 4.81 2.78 -16.06
C ASN A 67 4.22 1.61 -15.26
N PHE A 68 3.05 1.14 -15.70
CA PHE A 68 2.40 -0.02 -15.12
C PHE A 68 2.44 -1.15 -16.13
N SER A 69 2.79 -2.35 -15.68
CA SER A 69 2.62 -3.57 -16.47
C SER A 69 1.63 -4.49 -15.76
N PHE A 70 0.82 -5.19 -16.55
CA PHE A 70 -0.20 -6.11 -16.08
C PHE A 70 0.09 -7.48 -16.67
N ASN A 71 0.32 -8.48 -15.80
CA ASN A 71 0.48 -9.86 -16.20
C ASN A 71 -0.65 -10.69 -15.62
N LEU A 72 -1.32 -11.47 -16.48
CA LEU A 72 -2.40 -12.37 -16.09
C LEU A 72 -1.84 -13.78 -16.04
N ALA A 73 -2.17 -14.56 -15.01
CA ALA A 73 -1.88 -15.99 -15.00
C ALA A 73 -3.15 -16.81 -14.86
N ARG A 74 -3.58 -17.44 -15.95
CA ARG A 74 -4.81 -18.24 -16.00
C ARG A 74 -4.51 -19.73 -15.95
N THR A 75 -3.33 -20.13 -16.39
CA THR A 75 -2.86 -21.51 -16.40
C THR A 75 -1.93 -21.78 -15.22
N GLU A 76 -1.81 -23.04 -14.82
CA GLU A 76 -0.87 -23.46 -13.77
C GLU A 76 0.59 -23.18 -14.14
N SER A 77 0.93 -23.23 -15.43
CA SER A 77 2.28 -22.89 -15.90
C SER A 77 2.58 -21.40 -15.69
N GLU A 78 1.63 -20.51 -16.02
CA GLU A 78 1.80 -19.07 -15.79
C GLU A 78 1.89 -18.75 -14.29
N LYS A 79 1.04 -19.37 -13.46
CA LYS A 79 1.09 -19.19 -11.99
C LYS A 79 2.46 -19.57 -11.44
N ARG A 80 3.05 -20.68 -11.90
CA ARG A 80 4.40 -21.11 -11.51
C ARG A 80 5.49 -20.11 -11.93
N THR A 81 5.36 -19.51 -13.11
CA THR A 81 6.30 -18.48 -13.60
C THR A 81 6.32 -17.31 -12.63
N TYR A 82 5.15 -16.77 -12.28
CA TYR A 82 4.99 -15.61 -11.41
C TYR A 82 4.99 -15.93 -9.91
N ALA A 83 5.12 -17.21 -9.52
CA ALA A 83 5.19 -17.60 -8.12
C ALA A 83 6.35 -16.88 -7.40
N LYS A 84 6.11 -16.49 -6.14
CA LYS A 84 6.96 -15.64 -5.30
C LYS A 84 7.34 -16.39 -4.02
N LYS A 85 8.42 -15.98 -3.36
CA LYS A 85 8.88 -16.60 -2.10
C LYS A 85 8.15 -16.05 -0.89
N GLY A 86 7.73 -14.78 -0.93
CA GLY A 86 6.94 -14.13 0.09
C GLY A 86 5.59 -13.66 -0.44
N ILE A 87 4.53 -13.81 0.35
CA ILE A 87 3.24 -13.16 0.08
C ILE A 87 2.72 -12.45 1.33
N ILE A 88 2.20 -11.24 1.16
CA ILE A 88 1.49 -10.47 2.19
C ILE A 88 0.02 -10.43 1.80
N VAL A 89 -0.88 -10.88 2.67
CA VAL A 89 -2.32 -10.90 2.41
C VAL A 89 -3.12 -10.38 3.58
N PHE A 90 -4.33 -9.91 3.30
CA PHE A 90 -5.32 -9.64 4.35
C PHE A 90 -6.16 -10.88 4.65
N VAL A 91 -6.36 -11.16 5.93
CA VAL A 91 -7.38 -12.09 6.41
C VAL A 91 -8.61 -11.27 6.79
N SER A 92 -9.67 -11.39 5.99
CA SER A 92 -10.95 -10.73 6.26
C SER A 92 -11.63 -11.33 7.48
N LEU A 93 -12.51 -10.56 8.13
CA LEU A 93 -13.38 -11.15 9.16
C LEU A 93 -14.23 -12.22 8.49
N PHE A 94 -14.26 -13.41 9.09
CA PHE A 94 -14.94 -14.55 8.50
C PHE A 94 -16.44 -14.26 8.30
N ASP A 95 -16.89 -14.48 7.06
CA ASP A 95 -18.27 -14.31 6.64
C ASP A 95 -18.68 -15.53 5.80
N PRO A 96 -19.62 -16.36 6.31
CA PRO A 96 -20.00 -17.61 5.68
C PRO A 96 -21.09 -17.48 4.62
N ARG A 97 -21.45 -16.26 4.18
CA ARG A 97 -22.48 -16.09 3.13
C ARG A 97 -22.16 -16.97 1.91
N GLY A 98 -23.09 -17.86 1.56
CA GLY A 98 -22.92 -18.81 0.45
C GLY A 98 -22.19 -20.11 0.81
N SER A 99 -21.84 -20.33 2.08
CA SER A 99 -21.21 -21.56 2.58
C SER A 99 -22.16 -22.35 3.49
N LYS A 100 -21.80 -23.60 3.80
CA LYS A 100 -22.56 -24.45 4.74
C LYS A 100 -22.59 -23.89 6.17
N ALA A 101 -21.69 -22.97 6.49
CA ALA A 101 -21.59 -22.33 7.80
C ALA A 101 -22.55 -21.14 7.99
N GLU A 102 -23.36 -20.80 6.97
CA GLU A 102 -24.26 -19.63 7.02
C GLU A 102 -25.26 -19.69 8.19
N GLY A 103 -25.72 -20.91 8.53
CA GLY A 103 -26.63 -21.17 9.65
C GLY A 103 -25.99 -21.11 11.04
N LEU A 104 -24.65 -21.07 11.15
CA LEU A 104 -23.98 -21.03 12.46
C LEU A 104 -24.13 -19.65 13.10
N SER A 105 -24.38 -19.61 14.40
CA SER A 105 -24.29 -18.40 15.22
C SER A 105 -22.85 -17.89 15.33
N LEU A 106 -22.67 -16.64 15.74
CA LEU A 106 -21.33 -16.07 15.96
C LEU A 106 -20.53 -16.86 17.00
N VAL A 107 -21.18 -17.35 18.07
CA VAL A 107 -20.52 -18.12 19.13
C VAL A 107 -20.05 -19.48 18.61
N GLU A 108 -20.87 -20.16 17.80
CA GLU A 108 -20.48 -21.43 17.16
C GLU A 108 -19.30 -21.23 16.21
N ARG A 109 -19.29 -20.15 15.41
CA ARG A 109 -18.16 -19.82 14.53
C ARG A 109 -16.88 -19.55 15.31
N GLU A 110 -16.96 -18.78 16.39
CA GLU A 110 -15.81 -18.50 17.27
C GLU A 110 -15.30 -19.78 17.95
N ASN A 111 -16.18 -20.68 18.38
CA ASN A 111 -15.80 -21.95 18.97
C ASN A 111 -15.17 -22.88 17.93
N ALA A 112 -15.72 -22.96 16.71
CA ALA A 112 -15.11 -23.72 15.62
C ALA A 112 -13.73 -23.17 15.27
N ALA A 113 -13.56 -21.85 15.22
CA ALA A 113 -12.25 -21.22 15.00
C ALA A 113 -11.24 -21.56 16.11
N LYS A 114 -11.64 -21.50 17.38
CA LYS A 114 -10.79 -21.88 18.53
C LYS A 114 -10.39 -23.36 18.50
N ASN A 115 -11.30 -24.22 18.04
CA ASN A 115 -11.07 -25.66 17.91
C ASN A 115 -10.39 -26.05 16.60
N LEU A 116 -10.01 -25.07 15.76
CA LEU A 116 -9.41 -25.27 14.44
C LEU A 116 -10.29 -26.11 13.48
N ASP A 117 -11.61 -26.07 13.65
CA ASP A 117 -12.55 -26.82 12.83
C ASP A 117 -12.92 -26.04 11.56
N TYR A 118 -12.00 -26.03 10.60
CA TYR A 118 -12.19 -25.38 9.31
C TYR A 118 -13.29 -26.05 8.45
N ARG A 119 -13.69 -27.28 8.77
CA ARG A 119 -14.73 -28.02 8.04
C ARG A 119 -16.11 -27.52 8.42
N ILE A 120 -16.35 -27.31 9.71
CA ILE A 120 -17.57 -26.66 10.21
C ILE A 120 -17.70 -25.25 9.64
N LEU A 121 -16.59 -24.51 9.57
CA LEU A 121 -16.58 -23.15 9.01
C LEU A 121 -16.72 -23.11 7.48
N ASP A 122 -16.53 -24.24 6.78
CA ASP A 122 -16.57 -24.29 5.31
C ASP A 122 -15.71 -23.17 4.67
N ILE A 123 -14.47 -23.05 5.14
CA ILE A 123 -13.55 -21.94 4.82
C ILE A 123 -13.40 -21.74 3.31
N GLU A 124 -13.35 -22.83 2.54
CA GLU A 124 -13.19 -22.80 1.09
C GLU A 124 -14.30 -22.05 0.36
N ASN A 125 -15.53 -22.14 0.86
CA ASN A 125 -16.72 -21.55 0.22
C ASN A 125 -17.15 -20.24 0.88
N SER A 126 -16.30 -19.66 1.73
CA SER A 126 -16.54 -18.39 2.44
C SER A 126 -15.95 -17.17 1.71
N ASN A 127 -16.07 -16.00 2.32
CA ASN A 127 -15.38 -14.79 1.86
C ASN A 127 -13.84 -14.87 1.88
N LEU A 128 -13.25 -15.92 2.46
CA LEU A 128 -11.80 -16.15 2.45
C LEU A 128 -11.29 -16.81 1.17
N ARG A 129 -12.18 -17.33 0.31
CA ARG A 129 -11.83 -17.99 -0.96
C ARG A 129 -10.82 -17.21 -1.81
N PRO A 130 -10.98 -15.89 -2.04
CA PRO A 130 -10.02 -15.15 -2.86
C PRO A 130 -8.61 -15.11 -2.23
N THR A 131 -8.52 -14.96 -0.91
CA THR A 131 -7.24 -15.01 -0.19
C THR A 131 -6.60 -16.40 -0.28
N ILE A 132 -7.40 -17.47 -0.23
CA ILE A 132 -6.91 -18.86 -0.39
C ILE A 132 -6.28 -19.03 -1.76
N GLU A 133 -6.99 -18.64 -2.82
CA GLU A 133 -6.51 -18.75 -4.19
C GLU A 133 -5.28 -17.88 -4.45
N ALA A 134 -5.25 -16.68 -3.88
CA ALA A 134 -4.10 -15.78 -3.93
C ALA A 134 -2.83 -16.46 -3.39
N ILE A 135 -2.89 -17.08 -2.22
CA ILE A 135 -1.73 -17.80 -1.63
C ILE A 135 -1.40 -19.04 -2.47
N ASN A 136 -2.42 -19.80 -2.88
CA ASN A 136 -2.26 -21.04 -3.64
C ASN A 136 -1.51 -20.84 -4.97
N CYS A 137 -1.65 -19.68 -5.62
CA CYS A 137 -0.90 -19.32 -6.82
C CYS A 137 0.63 -19.33 -6.63
N HIS A 138 1.12 -19.17 -5.40
CA HIS A 138 2.54 -19.16 -5.08
C HIS A 138 3.03 -20.46 -4.41
N LYS A 139 2.16 -21.46 -4.24
CA LYS A 139 2.44 -22.72 -3.50
C LYS A 139 3.75 -23.39 -3.89
N THR A 140 4.20 -23.27 -5.14
CA THR A 140 5.43 -23.93 -5.62
C THR A 140 6.73 -23.26 -5.17
N LYS A 141 6.69 -21.99 -4.73
CA LYS A 141 7.90 -21.23 -4.32
C LYS A 141 7.77 -20.56 -2.96
N ILE A 142 6.56 -20.41 -2.44
CA ILE A 142 6.29 -19.70 -1.19
C ILE A 142 7.07 -20.32 -0.03
N LYS A 143 7.75 -19.46 0.72
CA LYS A 143 8.50 -19.77 1.95
C LYS A 143 7.97 -19.00 3.14
N HIS A 144 7.41 -17.81 2.91
CA HIS A 144 6.86 -16.96 3.95
C HIS A 144 5.49 -16.39 3.54
N CYS A 145 4.55 -16.37 4.48
CA CYS A 145 3.21 -15.83 4.30
C CYS A 145 2.86 -14.92 5.48
N TRP A 146 2.74 -13.62 5.23
CA TRP A 146 2.30 -12.65 6.23
C TRP A 146 0.78 -12.49 6.16
N LEU A 147 0.10 -12.80 7.26
CA LEU A 147 -1.33 -12.67 7.40
C LEU A 147 -1.66 -11.42 8.22
N ILE A 148 -2.14 -10.39 7.54
CA ILE A 148 -2.56 -9.15 8.19
C ILE A 148 -4.02 -9.29 8.62
N GLY A 149 -4.24 -9.25 9.93
CA GLY A 149 -5.56 -9.33 10.54
C GLY A 149 -6.09 -7.97 10.97
N THR A 150 -7.25 -7.99 11.59
CA THR A 150 -7.89 -6.82 12.21
C THR A 150 -8.36 -7.16 13.61
N PHE A 151 -8.43 -6.15 14.47
CA PHE A 151 -9.03 -6.28 15.79
C PHE A 151 -9.79 -5.00 16.18
N ASP A 152 -10.81 -5.17 16.99
CA ASP A 152 -11.51 -4.10 17.71
C ASP A 152 -10.80 -3.89 19.06
N THR A 153 -10.33 -2.68 19.35
CA THR A 153 -9.62 -2.40 20.62
C THR A 153 -10.49 -2.59 21.86
N LYS A 154 -11.81 -2.39 21.75
CA LYS A 154 -12.76 -2.50 22.86
C LYS A 154 -13.18 -3.95 23.07
N LYS A 155 -13.44 -4.69 22.00
CA LYS A 155 -13.94 -6.07 22.07
C LYS A 155 -12.85 -7.13 21.99
N LYS A 156 -11.61 -6.75 21.61
CA LYS A 156 -10.49 -7.66 21.28
C LYS A 156 -10.88 -8.77 20.30
N LYS A 157 -11.83 -8.47 19.41
CA LYS A 157 -12.37 -9.39 18.40
C LYS A 157 -12.13 -8.82 17.03
N GLY A 158 -11.86 -9.67 16.06
CA GLY A 158 -11.69 -9.28 14.67
C GLY A 158 -11.21 -10.45 13.85
N SER A 159 -10.70 -10.19 12.65
CA SER A 159 -10.26 -11.28 11.78
C SER A 159 -9.07 -12.07 12.31
N VAL A 160 -8.31 -11.51 13.27
CA VAL A 160 -7.25 -12.25 14.00
C VAL A 160 -7.78 -13.54 14.64
N THR A 161 -9.05 -13.57 15.06
CA THR A 161 -9.68 -14.75 15.69
C THR A 161 -9.74 -15.96 14.76
N TYR A 162 -9.70 -15.75 13.45
CA TYR A 162 -9.83 -16.81 12.45
C TYR A 162 -8.49 -17.18 11.79
N GLN A 163 -7.37 -16.55 12.18
CA GLN A 163 -6.08 -16.78 11.53
C GLN A 163 -5.55 -18.20 11.76
N ASP A 164 -5.65 -18.74 12.99
CA ASP A 164 -5.15 -20.08 13.29
C ASP A 164 -5.89 -21.17 12.50
N VAL A 165 -7.22 -21.14 12.50
CA VAL A 165 -8.04 -22.10 11.74
C VAL A 165 -7.84 -21.95 10.23
N PHE A 166 -7.59 -20.72 9.75
CA PHE A 166 -7.26 -20.46 8.36
C PHE A 166 -5.91 -21.07 7.96
N ILE A 167 -4.87 -20.91 8.79
CA ILE A 167 -3.56 -21.53 8.59
C ILE A 167 -3.68 -23.06 8.59
N GLU A 168 -4.45 -23.60 9.54
CA GLU A 168 -4.66 -25.05 9.64
C GLU A 168 -5.28 -25.63 8.36
N TYR A 169 -6.28 -24.93 7.80
CA TYR A 169 -6.86 -25.26 6.50
C TYR A 169 -5.82 -25.19 5.36
N LEU A 170 -5.03 -24.10 5.27
CA LEU A 170 -4.02 -23.95 4.21
C LEU A 170 -2.96 -25.06 4.26
N LYS A 171 -2.53 -25.47 5.45
CA LYS A 171 -1.58 -26.57 5.65
C LYS A 171 -2.18 -27.91 5.26
N LYS A 172 -3.37 -28.24 5.79
CA LYS A 172 -3.97 -29.57 5.63
C LYS A 172 -4.62 -29.79 4.27
N GLU A 173 -5.45 -28.86 3.82
CA GLU A 173 -6.26 -29.04 2.61
C GLU A 173 -5.57 -28.48 1.35
N LYS A 174 -4.71 -27.46 1.51
CA LYS A 174 -3.97 -26.87 0.37
C LYS A 174 -2.50 -27.26 0.34
N SER A 175 -1.98 -28.02 1.31
CA SER A 175 -0.57 -28.45 1.39
C SER A 175 0.43 -27.29 1.27
N ILE A 176 0.10 -26.12 1.83
CA ILE A 176 0.97 -24.95 1.86
C ILE A 176 1.87 -25.06 3.10
N ASN A 177 3.14 -25.39 2.87
CA ASN A 177 4.15 -25.56 3.91
C ASN A 177 5.15 -24.39 3.86
N CYS A 178 4.75 -23.26 4.43
CA CYS A 178 5.59 -22.07 4.57
C CYS A 178 5.56 -21.56 6.02
N ASP A 179 6.45 -20.63 6.35
CA ASP A 179 6.41 -19.92 7.63
C ASP A 179 5.29 -18.87 7.58
N PHE A 180 4.31 -19.02 8.46
CA PHE A 180 3.22 -18.06 8.60
C PHE A 180 3.57 -17.03 9.66
N HIS A 181 3.53 -15.75 9.28
CA HIS A 181 3.77 -14.60 10.16
C HIS A 181 2.43 -13.91 10.41
N TYR A 182 1.94 -13.94 11.64
CA TYR A 182 0.58 -13.50 11.95
C TYR A 182 0.43 -13.16 13.44
N GLY A 183 -0.79 -12.79 13.86
CA GLY A 183 -1.08 -12.39 15.23
C GLY A 183 -1.12 -10.89 15.43
N GLN A 184 -1.04 -10.46 16.69
CA GLN A 184 -1.29 -9.06 17.07
C GLN A 184 -0.29 -8.08 16.48
N ASP A 185 0.96 -8.51 16.27
CA ASP A 185 2.01 -7.67 15.67
C ASP A 185 1.74 -7.30 14.20
N TYR A 186 0.83 -8.03 13.55
CA TYR A 186 0.39 -7.82 12.17
C TYR A 186 -1.10 -7.48 12.10
N ALA A 187 -1.70 -7.05 13.21
CA ALA A 187 -3.13 -6.77 13.28
C ALA A 187 -3.43 -5.26 13.24
N ILE A 188 -4.47 -4.89 12.51
CA ILE A 188 -4.88 -3.50 12.33
C ILE A 188 -6.08 -3.18 13.25
N PRO A 189 -5.94 -2.21 14.17
CA PRO A 189 -7.07 -1.76 14.98
C PRO A 189 -8.07 -0.96 14.14
N LEU A 190 -9.34 -1.37 14.17
CA LEU A 190 -10.45 -0.79 13.38
C LEU A 190 -11.22 0.32 14.12
N ASP A 191 -10.53 1.17 14.88
CA ASP A 191 -11.21 2.20 15.68
C ASP A 191 -11.51 3.49 14.91
N ASP A 192 -10.66 3.81 13.92
CA ASP A 192 -10.69 5.07 13.16
C ASP A 192 -10.20 4.84 11.72
N ASP A 193 -11.14 4.92 10.77
CA ASP A 193 -10.90 4.78 9.33
C ASP A 193 -9.81 5.71 8.81
N ALA A 194 -9.67 6.92 9.37
CA ALA A 194 -8.66 7.89 8.96
C ALA A 194 -7.24 7.37 9.26
N LEU A 195 -7.09 6.49 10.25
CA LEU A 195 -5.81 5.93 10.66
C LEU A 195 -5.54 4.55 10.06
N ILE A 196 -6.55 3.82 9.59
CA ILE A 196 -6.38 2.46 9.06
C ILE A 196 -5.40 2.44 7.89
N CYS A 197 -5.52 3.38 6.95
CA CYS A 197 -4.60 3.47 5.81
C CYS A 197 -3.14 3.67 6.27
N LYS A 198 -2.91 4.59 7.20
CA LYS A 198 -1.58 4.87 7.74
C LYS A 198 -1.00 3.67 8.50
N LYS A 199 -1.80 3.03 9.37
CA LYS A 199 -1.38 1.85 10.12
C LYS A 199 -1.06 0.67 9.22
N THR A 200 -1.85 0.47 8.16
CA THR A 200 -1.58 -0.56 7.15
C THR A 200 -0.26 -0.30 6.45
N TYR A 201 -0.01 0.95 6.02
CA TYR A 201 1.25 1.35 5.43
C TYR A 201 2.45 1.08 6.36
N GLU A 202 2.33 1.44 7.64
CA GLU A 202 3.38 1.22 8.65
C GLU A 202 3.66 -0.27 8.89
N ILE A 203 2.62 -1.12 8.95
CA ILE A 203 2.79 -2.57 9.06
C ILE A 203 3.49 -3.15 7.84
N LEU A 204 3.11 -2.76 6.62
CA LEU A 204 3.80 -3.29 5.43
C LEU A 204 5.24 -2.83 5.35
N LYS A 205 5.54 -1.59 5.74
CA LYS A 205 6.93 -1.11 5.84
C LYS A 205 7.74 -1.98 6.80
N LYS A 206 7.19 -2.27 7.98
CA LYS A 206 7.81 -3.19 8.96
C LYS A 206 8.04 -4.58 8.36
N ILE A 207 7.04 -5.14 7.66
CA ILE A 207 7.18 -6.45 6.99
C ILE A 207 8.32 -6.41 5.95
N PHE A 208 8.41 -5.37 5.12
CA PHE A 208 9.50 -5.26 4.15
C PHE A 208 10.88 -5.14 4.82
N GLU A 209 10.98 -4.42 5.94
CA GLU A 209 12.21 -4.38 6.75
C GLU A 209 12.56 -5.77 7.32
N GLU A 210 11.58 -6.52 7.84
CA GLU A 210 11.76 -7.89 8.33
C GLU A 210 12.24 -8.82 7.21
N THR A 211 11.67 -8.71 6.01
CA THR A 211 12.02 -9.60 4.89
C THR A 211 13.48 -9.50 4.46
N SER A 212 14.11 -8.34 4.64
CA SER A 212 15.53 -8.16 4.39
C SER A 212 16.39 -9.02 5.32
N SER A 213 15.98 -9.16 6.59
CA SER A 213 16.66 -10.04 7.56
C SER A 213 16.48 -11.53 7.25
N LEU A 214 15.45 -11.88 6.48
CA LEU A 214 15.19 -13.24 5.98
C LEU A 214 15.89 -13.52 4.64
N GLY A 215 16.68 -12.58 4.13
CA GLY A 215 17.41 -12.72 2.85
C GLY A 215 16.49 -12.70 1.62
N LEU A 216 15.31 -12.09 1.72
CA LEU A 216 14.41 -11.87 0.59
C LEU A 216 14.66 -10.50 -0.03
N GLU A 217 14.66 -10.45 -1.36
CA GLU A 217 14.63 -9.19 -2.09
C GLU A 217 13.18 -8.70 -2.28
N CYS A 218 12.98 -7.40 -2.53
CA CYS A 218 11.65 -6.84 -2.83
C CYS A 218 10.92 -7.63 -3.93
N LYS A 219 11.62 -7.96 -5.02
CA LYS A 219 11.06 -8.72 -6.15
C LYS A 219 10.62 -10.16 -5.79
N ASP A 220 11.09 -10.70 -4.67
CA ASP A 220 10.71 -12.03 -4.18
C ASP A 220 9.39 -12.02 -3.39
N ILE A 221 8.85 -10.84 -3.10
CA ILE A 221 7.66 -10.62 -2.27
C ILE A 221 6.55 -10.03 -3.14
N ILE A 222 5.30 -10.36 -2.80
CA ILE A 222 4.13 -9.77 -3.42
C ILE A 222 3.06 -9.46 -2.38
N ALA A 223 2.37 -8.34 -2.56
CA ALA A 223 1.26 -7.93 -1.71
C ALA A 223 -0.07 -8.12 -2.42
N ASP A 224 -0.96 -8.95 -1.86
CA ASP A 224 -2.31 -9.17 -2.40
C ASP A 224 -3.33 -8.26 -1.69
N TYR A 225 -3.98 -7.39 -2.46
CA TYR A 225 -4.99 -6.45 -1.95
C TYR A 225 -6.43 -6.85 -2.29
N THR A 226 -6.65 -8.09 -2.72
CA THR A 226 -7.98 -8.58 -3.11
C THR A 226 -9.00 -8.45 -1.96
N SER A 227 -8.52 -8.70 -0.75
CA SER A 227 -9.29 -8.70 0.50
C SER A 227 -9.04 -7.45 1.33
N GLY A 228 -9.70 -7.35 2.49
CA GLY A 228 -9.56 -6.21 3.39
C GLY A 228 -10.45 -5.02 3.01
N ILE A 229 -10.56 -4.05 3.93
CA ILE A 229 -11.34 -2.84 3.66
C ILE A 229 -10.55 -1.87 2.78
N ARG A 230 -11.25 -0.96 2.09
CA ARG A 230 -10.64 -0.04 1.10
C ARG A 230 -9.45 0.75 1.67
N SER A 231 -9.54 1.21 2.92
CA SER A 231 -8.44 1.93 3.58
C SER A 231 -7.20 1.06 3.78
N MET A 232 -7.36 -0.25 4.05
CA MET A 232 -6.24 -1.18 4.15
C MET A 232 -5.60 -1.43 2.78
N ALA A 233 -6.42 -1.70 1.75
CA ALA A 233 -5.94 -1.86 0.39
C ALA A 233 -5.16 -0.62 -0.09
N ALA A 234 -5.66 0.59 0.19
CA ALA A 234 -4.96 1.83 -0.12
C ALA A 234 -3.60 1.93 0.60
N GLY A 235 -3.55 1.62 1.89
CA GLY A 235 -2.30 1.62 2.65
C GLY A 235 -1.27 0.62 2.11
N MET A 236 -1.73 -0.58 1.71
CA MET A 236 -0.89 -1.59 1.08
C MET A 236 -0.35 -1.14 -0.26
N ILE A 237 -1.21 -0.63 -1.16
CA ILE A 237 -0.79 -0.12 -2.46
C ILE A 237 0.25 0.99 -2.29
N LEU A 238 -0.02 1.97 -1.43
CA LEU A 238 0.91 3.07 -1.17
C LEU A 238 2.26 2.59 -0.63
N SER A 239 2.30 1.52 0.17
CA SER A 239 3.54 0.96 0.68
C SER A 239 4.38 0.26 -0.40
N CYS A 240 3.73 -0.29 -1.44
CA CYS A 240 4.42 -0.94 -2.55
C CYS A 240 4.94 0.06 -3.59
N LEU A 241 4.40 1.29 -3.65
CA LEU A 241 4.90 2.32 -4.59
C LEU A 241 6.32 2.79 -4.30
N HIS A 242 6.84 2.54 -3.10
CA HIS A 242 8.18 2.97 -2.70
C HIS A 242 9.27 1.94 -2.99
N SER A 243 8.90 0.74 -3.44
CA SER A 243 9.78 -0.39 -3.64
C SER A 243 9.46 -1.11 -4.94
N ASP A 244 10.38 -1.94 -5.43
CA ASP A 244 10.15 -2.80 -6.60
C ASP A 244 9.27 -4.01 -6.23
N ASN A 245 8.24 -3.79 -5.40
CA ASN A 245 7.30 -4.81 -4.96
C ASN A 245 6.11 -4.86 -5.92
N ASP A 246 5.90 -6.04 -6.49
CA ASP A 246 4.70 -6.30 -7.26
C ASP A 246 3.47 -6.35 -6.35
N ILE A 247 2.31 -6.06 -6.94
CA ILE A 247 1.01 -6.19 -6.29
C ILE A 247 0.20 -7.27 -7.00
N GLN A 248 -0.58 -8.04 -6.24
CA GLN A 248 -1.55 -9.01 -6.75
C GLN A 248 -2.99 -8.57 -6.48
N LEU A 249 -3.86 -8.88 -7.44
CA LEU A 249 -5.32 -8.91 -7.26
C LEU A 249 -5.87 -10.20 -7.89
N MET A 250 -6.81 -10.86 -7.22
CA MET A 250 -7.58 -11.95 -7.83
C MET A 250 -8.71 -11.38 -8.69
N GLY A 251 -8.59 -11.58 -10.00
CA GLY A 251 -9.61 -11.25 -10.99
C GLY A 251 -10.63 -12.38 -11.17
N THR A 252 -11.79 -12.01 -11.70
CA THR A 252 -12.81 -12.93 -12.21
C THR A 252 -13.22 -12.48 -13.62
N LYS A 253 -13.85 -13.38 -14.37
CA LYS A 253 -14.58 -12.95 -15.58
C LYS A 253 -15.91 -12.35 -15.13
N TYR A 254 -16.48 -11.49 -15.96
CA TYR A 254 -17.80 -10.92 -15.73
C TYR A 254 -18.70 -11.29 -16.89
N ASN A 255 -19.95 -11.63 -16.60
CA ASN A 255 -20.98 -11.78 -17.62
C ASN A 255 -21.57 -10.43 -18.03
N ASP A 256 -22.51 -10.45 -18.98
CA ASP A 256 -23.16 -9.25 -19.51
C ASP A 256 -23.96 -8.44 -18.46
N LEU A 257 -24.20 -9.02 -17.28
CA LEU A 257 -24.84 -8.35 -16.12
C LEU A 257 -23.83 -7.83 -15.09
N ALA A 258 -22.54 -7.79 -15.44
CA ALA A 258 -21.44 -7.42 -14.54
C ALA A 258 -21.39 -8.27 -13.27
N LYS A 259 -21.88 -9.52 -13.31
CA LYS A 259 -21.72 -10.49 -12.21
C LYS A 259 -20.44 -11.30 -12.45
N PRO A 260 -19.64 -11.54 -11.39
CA PRO A 260 -18.46 -12.38 -11.51
C PRO A 260 -18.87 -13.82 -11.88
N GLU A 261 -18.15 -14.43 -12.82
CA GLU A 261 -18.31 -15.83 -13.21
C GLU A 261 -16.96 -16.55 -13.36
N GLY A 262 -17.02 -17.87 -13.22
CA GLY A 262 -15.89 -18.77 -13.47
C GLY A 262 -14.85 -18.78 -12.37
N GLU A 263 -13.63 -19.18 -12.74
CA GLU A 263 -12.50 -19.33 -11.84
C GLU A 263 -11.78 -18.00 -11.57
N LEU A 264 -11.21 -17.89 -10.37
CA LEU A 264 -10.34 -16.79 -9.98
C LEU A 264 -8.99 -16.94 -10.68
N PHE A 265 -8.40 -15.82 -11.11
CA PHE A 265 -7.05 -15.77 -11.67
C PHE A 265 -6.27 -14.58 -11.11
N PRO A 266 -4.99 -14.73 -10.73
CA PRO A 266 -4.19 -13.60 -10.27
C PRO A 266 -3.86 -12.66 -11.42
N ILE A 267 -3.89 -11.37 -11.08
CA ILE A 267 -3.43 -10.23 -11.87
C ILE A 267 -2.23 -9.67 -11.13
N TYR A 268 -1.06 -9.73 -11.76
CA TYR A 268 0.19 -9.16 -11.26
C TYR A 268 0.36 -7.76 -11.81
N ILE A 269 0.64 -6.80 -10.94
CA ILE A 269 0.83 -5.39 -11.28
C ILE A 269 2.23 -4.99 -10.82
N SER A 270 3.06 -4.59 -11.77
CA SER A 270 4.40 -4.06 -11.50
C SER A 270 4.45 -2.56 -11.75
N PHE A 271 5.25 -1.86 -10.96
CA PHE A 271 5.39 -0.40 -10.99
C PHE A 271 6.85 -0.06 -11.32
N GLU A 272 7.06 0.66 -12.41
CA GLU A 272 8.39 1.18 -12.76
C GLU A 272 8.33 2.72 -12.83
N PRO A 273 8.89 3.43 -11.83
CA PRO A 273 8.94 4.88 -11.87
C PRO A 273 9.97 5.36 -12.90
N GLU A 274 9.52 6.09 -13.93
CA GLU A 274 10.40 6.86 -14.81
C GLU A 274 10.83 8.14 -14.10
N LEU A 275 11.99 8.08 -13.43
CA LEU A 275 12.68 9.27 -12.96
C LEU A 275 13.34 9.95 -14.17
N LYS A 276 12.69 10.95 -14.75
CA LYS A 276 13.37 11.84 -15.71
C LYS A 276 14.51 12.55 -14.97
N VAL A 277 15.72 12.05 -15.17
CA VAL A 277 16.94 12.85 -14.95
C VAL A 277 16.93 13.87 -16.08
N HIS A 278 16.65 15.13 -15.76
CA HIS A 278 16.84 16.19 -16.74
C HIS A 278 18.34 16.24 -17.07
N GLU A 279 18.70 15.80 -18.28
CA GLU A 279 19.98 16.08 -18.92
C GLU A 279 20.15 17.59 -19.16
#